data_AF-A0A961IV03-F1
#
_entry.id   AF-A0A961IV03-F1
#
_cell.length_a   1.000
_cell.length_b   1.000
_cell.length_c   1.000
_cell.angle_alpha   90.00
_cell.angle_beta   90.00
_cell.angle_gamma   90.00
#
_symmetry.space_group_name_H-M   'P 1'
#
loop_
_entity.id
_entity.type
_entity.pdbx_description
1 polymer ?
#
loop_
_entity_poly.entity_id
_entity_poly.type
_entity_poly.pdbx_seq_one_letter_code
_entity_poly.pdbx_strand_id
1 'polypeptide(L)' 'MQVLGLTRFSVPSLGAFQVEHQSIEDRRAYLYDPARLALRFTWFEQVTLPGIAAQKDP' A
#
# COMPACT_ATOMS: atom_id res chain seq x y z
N MET A 1 9.94 19.90 -10.41
CA MET A 1 9.86 18.47 -10.07
C MET A 1 8.58 18.24 -9.29
N GLN A 2 7.69 17.36 -9.77
CA GLN A 2 6.54 16.88 -9.00
C GLN A 2 6.92 15.51 -8.42
N VAL A 3 6.92 15.38 -7.10
CA VAL A 3 7.19 14.10 -6.42
C VAL A 3 5.85 13.48 -6.05
N LEU A 4 5.52 12.33 -6.65
CA LEU A 4 4.31 11.58 -6.32
C LEU A 4 4.63 10.50 -5.29
N GLY A 5 4.25 10.74 -4.04
CA GLY A 5 4.31 9.73 -2.97
C GLY A 5 3.16 8.75 -3.09
N LEU A 6 3.38 7.61 -3.76
CA LEU A 6 2.35 6.58 -3.94
C LEU A 6 2.41 5.51 -2.84
N THR A 7 1.46 5.57 -1.90
CA THR A 7 1.19 4.44 -0.99
C THR A 7 0.10 3.56 -1.60
N ARG A 8 0.40 2.27 -1.80
CA ARG A 8 -0.55 1.29 -2.35
C ARG A 8 -0.95 0.28 -1.28
N PHE A 9 -2.21 -0.13 -1.28
CA PHE A 9 -2.66 -1.29 -0.51
C PHE A 9 -2.86 -2.47 -1.46
N SER A 10 -2.54 -3.66 -0.98
CA SER A 10 -2.62 -4.88 -1.76
C SER A 10 -3.90 -5.62 -1.40
N VAL A 11 -4.63 -6.08 -2.41
CA VAL A 11 -5.74 -7.02 -2.25
C VAL A 11 -5.17 -8.43 -2.42
N PRO A 12 -5.47 -9.39 -1.53
CA PRO A 12 -5.06 -10.77 -1.72
C PRO A 12 -5.77 -11.33 -2.96
N SER A 13 -5.02 -11.51 -4.03
CA SER A 13 -5.47 -12.10 -5.29
C SER A 13 -4.44 -13.12 -5.77
N LEU A 14 -4.85 -14.02 -6.66
CA LEU A 14 -3.95 -14.99 -7.31
C LEU A 14 -3.37 -14.39 -8.61
N GLY A 15 -2.13 -14.74 -8.95
CA GLY A 15 -1.48 -14.34 -10.20
C GLY A 15 -1.04 -12.87 -10.34
N ALA A 16 -1.34 -12.01 -9.36
CA ALA A 16 -1.04 -10.57 -9.44
C ALA A 16 0.28 -10.14 -8.76
N PHE A 17 0.96 -11.06 -8.08
CA PHE A 17 2.16 -10.76 -7.28
C PHE A 17 3.34 -11.61 -7.73
N GLN A 18 4.53 -11.00 -7.79
CA GLN A 18 5.79 -11.71 -8.04
C GLN A 18 6.19 -12.62 -6.89
N VAL A 19 5.84 -12.24 -5.65
CA VAL A 19 6.04 -13.09 -4.47
C VAL A 19 4.84 -14.01 -4.33
N GLU A 20 5.12 -15.30 -4.45
CA GLU A 20 4.14 -16.36 -4.30
C GLU A 20 4.11 -16.89 -2.87
N HIS A 21 2.92 -17.32 -2.45
CA HIS A 21 2.66 -17.99 -1.18
C HIS A 21 1.93 -19.29 -1.47
N GLN A 22 2.03 -20.27 -0.57
CA GLN A 22 1.45 -21.60 -0.77
C GLN A 22 -0.09 -21.57 -0.82
N SER A 23 -0.71 -20.62 -0.12
CA SER A 23 -2.16 -20.42 -0.10
C SER A 23 -2.55 -18.94 -0.18
N ILE A 24 -3.84 -18.68 -0.41
CA ILE A 24 -4.38 -17.31 -0.36
C ILE A 24 -4.41 -16.78 1.09
N GLU A 25 -4.57 -17.68 2.06
CA GLU A 25 -4.51 -17.40 3.50
C GLU A 25 -3.12 -16.93 3.92
N ASP A 26 -2.07 -17.61 3.46
CA ASP A 26 -0.68 -17.21 3.72
C ASP A 26 -0.37 -15.85 3.09
N ARG A 27 -0.86 -15.62 1.86
CA ARG A 27 -0.74 -14.30 1.20
C ARG A 27 -1.47 -13.24 2.00
N ARG A 28 -2.69 -13.51 2.45
CA ARG A 28 -3.47 -12.58 3.27
C ARG A 28 -2.73 -12.26 4.57
N ALA A 29 -2.21 -13.27 5.27
CA ALA A 29 -1.44 -13.09 6.50
C ALA A 29 -0.20 -12.22 6.26
N TYR A 30 0.55 -12.48 5.19
CA TYR A 30 1.70 -11.65 4.82
C TYR A 30 1.31 -10.21 4.46
N LEU A 31 0.26 -10.02 3.64
CA LEU A 31 -0.15 -8.69 3.20
C LEU A 31 -0.70 -7.83 4.35
N TYR A 32 -1.38 -8.46 5.30
CA TYR A 32 -2.07 -7.83 6.42
C TYR A 32 -1.36 -8.03 7.77
N ASP A 33 -0.08 -8.38 7.74
CA ASP A 33 0.77 -8.34 8.93
C ASP A 33 0.64 -6.97 9.64
N PRO A 34 0.36 -6.93 10.96
CA PRO A 34 0.09 -5.68 11.65
C PRO A 34 1.21 -4.65 11.55
N ALA A 35 2.48 -5.07 11.63
CA ALA A 35 3.62 -4.16 11.54
C ALA A 35 3.76 -3.59 10.12
N ARG A 36 3.54 -4.44 9.11
CA ARG A 36 3.51 -4.03 7.70
C ARG A 36 2.39 -3.03 7.41
N LEU A 37 1.19 -3.27 7.94
CA LEU A 37 0.06 -2.35 7.79
C LEU A 37 0.33 -1.02 8.50
N ALA A 38 0.83 -1.06 9.74
CA ALA A 38 1.15 0.15 10.50
C ALA A 38 2.12 1.05 9.72
N LEU A 39 3.21 0.47 9.18
CA LEU A 39 4.16 1.22 8.35
C LEU A 39 3.50 1.81 7.10
N ARG A 40 2.64 1.05 6.42
CA ARG A 40 1.91 1.56 5.24
C ARG A 40 0.97 2.71 5.61
N PHE A 41 0.26 2.62 6.73
CA PHE A 41 -0.59 3.72 7.20
C PHE A 41 0.23 4.96 7.53
N THR A 42 1.39 4.83 8.16
CA THR A 42 2.30 5.97 8.38
C THR A 42 2.66 6.67 7.07
N TRP A 43 3.06 5.92 6.03
CA TRP A 43 3.36 6.52 4.72
C TRP A 43 2.12 7.14 4.05
N PHE A 44 0.97 6.48 4.18
CA PHE A 44 -0.28 6.98 3.63
C PHE A 44 -0.65 8.34 4.25
N GLU A 45 -0.64 8.42 5.58
CA GLU A 45 -1.04 9.61 6.32
C GLU A 45 -0.04 10.75 6.24
N GLN A 46 1.26 10.45 6.31
CA GLN A 46 2.30 11.48 6.40
C GLN A 46 2.80 11.94 5.02
N VAL A 47 2.61 11.14 3.98
CA VAL A 47 3.16 11.45 2.64
C VAL A 47 2.10 11.51 1.57
N THR A 48 1.26 10.47 1.44
CA THR A 48 0.27 10.43 0.35
C THR A 48 -0.88 11.42 0.56
N LEU A 49 -1.54 11.41 1.72
CA LEU A 49 -2.70 12.26 1.99
C LEU A 49 -2.40 13.77 1.88
N PRO A 50 -1.29 14.31 2.44
CA PRO A 50 -0.97 15.73 2.28
C PRO A 50 -0.71 16.10 0.82
N GLY A 51 -0.05 15.21 0.06
CA GLY A 51 0.21 15.40 -1.36
C GLY A 51 -1.07 15.51 -2.19
N ILE A 52 -2.08 14.66 -1.90
CA ILE A 52 -3.40 14.72 -2.55
C ILE A 52 -4.15 15.99 -2.13
N ALA A 53 -4.18 16.29 -0.82
CA ALA A 53 -4.89 17.46 -0.31
C ALA A 53 -4.36 18.81 -0.83
N ALA A 54 -3.08 18.85 -1.19
CA ALA A 54 -2.43 20.04 -1.75
C ALA A 54 -2.64 20.22 -3.27
N GLN A 55 -3.28 19.26 -3.96
CA GLN A 55 -3.54 19.37 -5.40
C GLN A 55 -4.57 20.48 -5.68
N LYS A 56 -4.25 21.37 -6.63
CA LYS A 56 -5.07 22.53 -7.01
C LYS A 56 -5.36 22.61 -8.50
N ASP A 57 -4.72 21.76 -9.29
CA ASP A 57 -4.95 21.71 -10.73
C ASP A 57 -6.32 21.04 -10.98
N PRO A 58 -7.19 21.66 -11.81
CA PRO A 58 -8.52 21.15 -12.12
C PRO A 58 -8.52 19.87 -12.98
#